data_AF-A0A835TBP0-F1
#
_entry.id   AF-A0A835TBP0-F1
#
_cell.length_a   1.000
_cell.length_b   1.000
_cell.length_c   1.000
_cell.angle_alpha   90.00
_cell.angle_beta   90.00
_cell.angle_gamma   90.00
#
_symmetry.space_group_name_H-M   'P 1'
#
loop_
_entity.id
_entity.type
_entity.pdbx_description
1 polymer ?
#
loop_
_entity_poly.entity_id
_entity_poly.type
_entity_poly.pdbx_seq_one_letter_code
_entity_poly.pdbx_strand_id
1 'polypeptide(L)'
;MLAQSGAIDRYVAKLTGLYPEDPLQAAFADMVAFHVTDFMDLFLPTWTMPAEEKVKARQDILAGKGGEKLKQLEKIIEKAEAEGGGWVAGGKLSYGDVVVYTYLSGITSPIMDGIPKDLLNAYPALKAFRNKVAKLPAIKAYYDRATEESRASYKPDP
;
A
#
# COMPACT_ATOMS: atom_id res chain seq x y z
N MET A 1 25.92 5.47 7.31
CA MET A 1 24.98 4.32 7.32
C MET A 1 23.74 4.73 6.55
N LEU A 2 23.27 3.93 5.59
CA LEU A 2 21.98 4.15 4.94
C LEU A 2 20.88 3.65 5.89
N ALA A 3 19.89 4.50 6.19
CA ALA A 3 18.77 4.23 7.08
C ALA A 3 17.51 4.93 6.55
N GLN A 4 16.37 4.72 7.20
CA GLN A 4 15.02 5.17 6.77
C GLN A 4 14.52 4.34 5.58
N SER A 5 13.37 3.67 5.75
CA SER A 5 12.83 2.69 4.80
C SER A 5 12.56 3.29 3.42
N GLY A 6 11.90 4.44 3.33
CA GLY A 6 11.67 5.14 2.06
C GLY A 6 12.95 5.57 1.34
N ALA A 7 14.03 5.92 2.05
CA ALA A 7 15.32 6.21 1.43
C ALA A 7 15.94 4.93 0.83
N ILE A 8 15.82 3.80 1.52
CA ILE A 8 16.26 2.48 1.05
C ILE A 8 15.40 2.04 -0.15
N ASP A 9 14.08 2.19 -0.09
CA ASP A 9 13.15 1.85 -1.18
C ASP A 9 13.51 2.61 -2.45
N ARG A 10 13.74 3.92 -2.35
CA ARG A 10 14.14 4.76 -3.49
C ARG A 10 15.52 4.39 -4.03
N TYR A 11 16.47 4.03 -3.16
CA TYR A 11 17.78 3.57 -3.58
C TYR A 11 17.67 2.26 -4.38
N VAL A 12 16.96 1.26 -3.85
CA VAL A 12 16.73 -0.01 -4.54
C VAL A 12 15.96 0.20 -5.84
N ALA A 13 14.93 1.04 -5.84
CA ALA A 13 14.15 1.36 -7.03
C ALA A 13 15.01 1.94 -8.17
N LYS A 14 16.02 2.76 -7.84
CA LYS A 14 16.98 3.25 -8.83
C LYS A 14 17.87 2.13 -9.37
N LEU A 15 18.33 1.22 -8.52
CA LEU A 15 19.13 0.07 -8.94
C LEU A 15 18.36 -0.90 -9.84
N THR A 16 17.04 -1.01 -9.65
CA THR A 16 16.18 -1.95 -10.39
C THR A 16 15.39 -1.30 -11.53
N GLY A 17 15.60 0.00 -11.81
CA GLY A 17 14.85 0.73 -12.83
C GLY A 17 13.36 0.95 -12.52
N LEU A 18 12.94 0.82 -11.26
CA LEU A 18 11.57 1.08 -10.80
C LEU A 18 11.36 2.53 -10.32
N TYR A 19 12.43 3.31 -10.25
CA TYR A 19 12.34 4.75 -10.00
C TYR A 19 12.26 5.48 -11.34
N PRO A 20 11.18 6.23 -11.64
CA PRO A 20 11.05 6.94 -12.92
C PRO A 20 12.18 7.94 -13.16
N GLU A 21 12.64 8.05 -14.41
CA GLU A 21 13.65 9.03 -14.81
C GLU A 21 13.05 10.42 -15.06
N ASP A 22 11.82 10.48 -15.59
CA ASP A 22 11.09 11.74 -15.74
C ASP A 22 10.81 12.35 -14.35
N PRO A 23 11.23 13.60 -14.09
CA PRO A 23 11.10 14.20 -12.76
C PRO A 23 9.66 14.27 -12.25
N LEU A 24 8.69 14.51 -13.13
CA LEU A 24 7.29 14.60 -12.74
C LEU A 24 6.71 13.22 -12.41
N GLN A 25 7.03 12.19 -13.21
CA GLN A 25 6.62 10.82 -12.89
C GLN A 25 7.28 10.31 -11.60
N ALA A 26 8.53 10.68 -11.35
CA ALA A 26 9.19 10.39 -10.08
C ALA A 26 8.47 11.05 -8.89
N ALA A 27 8.06 12.31 -9.05
CA ALA A 27 7.28 13.02 -8.04
C ALA A 27 5.91 12.36 -7.78
N PHE A 28 5.23 11.81 -8.80
CA PHE A 28 3.99 11.07 -8.60
C PHE A 28 4.21 9.74 -7.85
N ALA A 29 5.28 9.00 -8.16
CA ALA A 29 5.65 7.79 -7.41
C ALA A 29 5.98 8.11 -5.95
N ASP A 30 6.73 9.19 -5.69
CA ASP A 30 7.02 9.69 -4.35
C ASP A 30 5.76 10.10 -3.60
N MET A 31 4.86 10.85 -4.26
CA MET A 31 3.62 11.34 -3.67
C MET A 31 2.75 10.20 -3.14
N VAL A 32 2.56 9.13 -3.92
CA VAL A 32 1.74 8.00 -3.46
C VAL A 32 2.42 7.20 -2.35
N ALA A 33 3.75 7.08 -2.38
CA ALA A 33 4.51 6.41 -1.33
C ALA A 33 4.40 7.18 0.01
N PHE A 34 4.51 8.51 -0.03
CA PHE A 34 4.31 9.35 1.16
C PHE A 34 2.86 9.34 1.63
N HIS A 35 1.89 9.35 0.71
CA HIS A 35 0.47 9.28 1.07
C HIS A 35 0.13 8.03 1.89
N VAL A 36 0.63 6.86 1.47
CA VAL A 36 0.38 5.62 2.22
C VAL A 36 1.21 5.52 3.50
N THR A 37 2.39 6.15 3.55
CA THR A 37 3.18 6.29 4.78
C THR A 37 2.40 7.08 5.83
N ASP A 38 1.92 8.28 5.46
CA ASP A 38 1.08 9.11 6.32
C ASP A 38 -0.19 8.39 6.78
N PHE A 39 -0.74 7.50 5.95
CA PHE A 39 -1.89 6.67 6.32
C PHE A 39 -1.53 5.68 7.42
N MET A 40 -0.41 4.96 7.30
CA MET A 40 0.02 4.01 8.33
C MET A 40 0.49 4.69 9.62
N ASP A 41 1.03 5.90 9.52
CA ASP A 41 1.46 6.68 10.68
C ASP A 41 0.29 6.99 11.64
N LEU A 42 -0.95 7.05 11.12
CA LEU A 42 -2.15 7.17 11.95
C LEU A 42 -2.29 5.99 12.94
N PHE A 43 -1.82 4.80 12.55
CA PHE A 43 -1.93 3.59 13.35
C PHE A 43 -0.76 3.38 14.29
N LEU A 44 0.34 4.13 14.16
CA LEU A 44 1.54 3.94 14.98
C LEU A 44 1.28 4.02 16.49
N PRO A 45 0.48 4.97 17.01
CA PRO A 45 0.19 5.04 18.45
C PRO A 45 -0.58 3.82 18.96
N THR A 46 -1.28 3.09 18.08
CA THR A 46 -2.12 1.96 18.48
C THR A 46 -1.30 0.75 18.93
N TRP A 47 -0.03 0.63 18.52
CA TRP A 47 0.78 -0.55 18.81
C TRP A 47 1.07 -0.76 20.29
N THR A 48 1.15 0.33 21.06
CA THR A 48 1.44 0.31 22.51
C THR A 48 0.19 0.37 23.38
N MET A 49 -1.01 0.45 22.78
CA MET A 49 -2.26 0.50 23.53
C MET A 49 -2.68 -0.88 24.07
N PRO A 50 -3.43 -0.93 25.20
CA PRO A 50 -4.12 -2.13 25.65
C PRO A 50 -5.04 -2.72 24.57
N ALA A 51 -5.29 -4.03 24.58
CA ALA A 51 -5.96 -4.73 23.48
C ALA A 51 -7.35 -4.16 23.12
N GLU A 52 -8.20 -3.89 24.12
CA GLU A 52 -9.56 -3.35 23.87
C GLU A 52 -9.52 -1.91 23.34
N GLU A 53 -8.66 -1.07 23.91
CA GLU A 53 -8.46 0.31 23.45
C GLU A 53 -7.87 0.38 22.04
N LYS A 54 -6.92 -0.51 21.74
CA LYS A 54 -6.27 -0.64 20.44
C LYS A 54 -7.28 -0.88 19.32
N VAL A 55 -8.17 -1.85 19.49
CA VAL A 55 -9.19 -2.20 18.48
C VAL A 55 -10.09 -1.01 18.21
N LYS A 56 -10.60 -0.36 19.26
CA LYS A 56 -11.46 0.82 19.13
C LYS A 56 -10.73 1.97 18.43
N ALA A 57 -9.51 2.30 18.85
CA ALA A 57 -8.72 3.37 18.23
C ALA A 57 -8.48 3.14 16.73
N ARG A 58 -8.17 1.89 16.33
CA ARG A 58 -7.99 1.51 14.93
C ARG A 58 -9.27 1.67 14.10
N GLN A 59 -10.42 1.31 14.67
CA GLN A 59 -11.73 1.50 14.04
C GLN A 59 -12.09 3.00 13.92
N ASP A 60 -11.83 3.79 14.95
CA ASP A 60 -12.06 5.24 14.94
C ASP A 60 -11.17 5.94 13.89
N ILE A 61 -9.91 5.50 13.74
CA ILE A 61 -9.02 5.99 12.68
C ILE A 61 -9.64 5.72 11.30
N LEU A 62 -10.12 4.51 11.04
CA LEU A 62 -10.76 4.18 9.76
C LEU A 62 -12.06 4.94 9.52
N ALA A 63 -12.85 5.17 10.57
CA ALA A 63 -14.09 5.95 10.47
C ALA A 63 -13.84 7.44 10.20
N GLY A 64 -12.66 7.96 10.58
CA GLY A 64 -12.24 9.34 10.33
C GLY A 64 -11.13 9.45 9.27
N LYS A 65 -9.99 10.00 9.67
CA LYS A 65 -8.87 10.38 8.78
C LYS A 65 -8.32 9.22 7.94
N GLY A 66 -8.34 8.00 8.46
CA GLY A 66 -7.92 6.81 7.73
C GLY A 66 -8.82 6.54 6.52
N GLY A 67 -10.14 6.58 6.71
CA GLY A 67 -11.10 6.44 5.62
C GLY A 67 -10.99 7.57 4.59
N GLU A 68 -10.76 8.81 5.03
CA GLU A 68 -10.52 9.94 4.13
C GLU A 68 -9.27 9.72 3.25
N LYS A 69 -8.16 9.27 3.83
CA LYS A 69 -6.93 8.96 3.10
C LYS A 69 -7.11 7.79 2.13
N LEU A 70 -7.88 6.75 2.49
CA LEU A 70 -8.21 5.66 1.56
C LEU A 70 -9.05 6.16 0.39
N LYS A 71 -10.06 7.01 0.63
CA LYS A 71 -10.84 7.64 -0.46
C LYS A 71 -9.99 8.53 -1.36
N GLN A 72 -9.00 9.23 -0.82
CA GLN A 72 -8.06 10.01 -1.62
C GLN A 72 -7.18 9.12 -2.49
N LEU A 73 -6.67 8.01 -1.92
CA LEU A 73 -5.86 7.06 -2.66
C LEU A 73 -6.66 6.36 -3.76
N GLU A 74 -7.91 5.97 -3.48
CA GLU A 74 -8.85 5.40 -4.47
C GLU A 74 -8.95 6.33 -5.69
N LYS A 75 -9.19 7.63 -5.49
CA LYS A 75 -9.25 8.62 -6.58
C LYS A 75 -7.95 8.74 -7.38
N ILE A 76 -6.80 8.60 -6.72
CA ILE A 76 -5.50 8.62 -7.39
C ILE A 76 -5.38 7.40 -8.32
N ILE A 77 -5.76 6.22 -7.83
CA ILE A 77 -5.73 4.98 -8.62
C ILE A 77 -6.74 5.03 -9.77
N GLU A 78 -7.98 5.47 -9.54
CA GLU A 78 -8.99 5.65 -10.59
C GLU A 78 -8.49 6.58 -11.70
N LYS A 79 -7.83 7.68 -11.33
CA LYS A 79 -7.21 8.59 -12.28
C LYS A 79 -6.09 7.92 -13.09
N ALA A 80 -5.22 7.16 -12.43
CA ALA A 80 -4.14 6.43 -13.09
C ALA A 80 -4.66 5.35 -14.06
N GLU A 81 -5.81 4.74 -13.77
CA GLU A 81 -6.48 3.82 -14.70
C GLU A 81 -7.05 4.57 -15.91
N ALA A 82 -7.70 5.72 -15.69
CA ALA A 82 -8.30 6.52 -16.75
C ALA A 82 -7.27 7.15 -17.71
N GLU A 83 -6.09 7.54 -17.20
CA GLU A 83 -5.01 8.16 -17.99
C GLU A 83 -4.14 7.15 -18.76
N GLY A 84 -4.41 5.85 -18.60
CA GLY A 84 -3.74 4.78 -19.33
C GLY A 84 -2.54 4.18 -18.59
N GLY A 85 -2.51 2.85 -18.51
CA GLY A 85 -1.45 2.06 -17.86
C GLY A 85 -1.85 1.53 -16.47
N GLY A 86 -2.73 2.23 -15.75
CA GLY A 86 -3.19 1.83 -14.42
C GLY A 86 -2.05 1.66 -13.42
N TRP A 87 -1.02 2.49 -13.58
CA TRP A 87 0.14 2.59 -12.69
C TRP A 87 0.26 4.04 -12.24
N VAL A 88 0.68 4.24 -11.01
CA VAL A 88 0.69 5.56 -10.34
C VAL A 88 1.63 6.58 -10.97
N ALA A 89 2.58 6.13 -11.81
CA ALA A 89 3.57 6.98 -12.46
C ALA A 89 3.88 6.52 -13.88
N GLY A 90 3.74 7.43 -14.85
CA GLY A 90 4.28 7.28 -16.21
C GLY A 90 3.71 6.12 -17.03
N GLY A 91 2.54 5.60 -16.66
CA GLY A 91 1.90 4.46 -17.35
C GLY A 91 2.70 3.16 -17.26
N LYS A 92 3.67 3.07 -16.36
CA LYS A 92 4.56 1.91 -16.18
C LYS A 92 4.70 1.59 -14.70
N LEU A 93 4.98 0.31 -14.39
CA LEU A 93 5.24 -0.11 -13.02
C LEU A 93 6.41 0.67 -12.43
N SER A 94 6.18 1.26 -11.26
CA SER A 94 7.15 2.01 -10.47
C SER A 94 7.19 1.48 -9.05
N TYR A 95 8.16 1.96 -8.27
CA TYR A 95 8.24 1.62 -6.85
C TYR A 95 7.02 2.13 -6.05
N GLY A 96 6.38 3.22 -6.50
CA GLY A 96 5.17 3.74 -5.87
C GLY A 96 4.04 2.71 -5.88
N ASP A 97 3.88 1.97 -6.98
CA ASP A 97 2.88 0.92 -7.10
C ASP A 97 3.14 -0.24 -6.13
N VAL A 98 4.41 -0.61 -5.98
CA VAL A 98 4.84 -1.66 -5.03
C VAL A 98 4.59 -1.23 -3.59
N VAL A 99 4.90 0.03 -3.26
CA VAL A 99 4.63 0.61 -1.94
C VAL A 99 3.14 0.62 -1.64
N VAL A 100 2.29 1.13 -2.55
CA VAL A 100 0.83 1.09 -2.39
C VAL A 100 0.34 -0.35 -2.15
N TYR A 101 0.77 -1.31 -2.97
CA TYR A 101 0.42 -2.72 -2.78
C TYR A 101 0.82 -3.27 -1.42
N THR A 102 2.05 -3.00 -0.96
CA THR A 102 2.55 -3.52 0.31
C THR A 102 1.77 -2.96 1.51
N TYR A 103 1.34 -1.70 1.43
CA TYR A 103 0.57 -1.03 2.46
C TYR A 103 -0.88 -1.50 2.49
N LEU A 104 -1.54 -1.62 1.32
CA LEU A 104 -2.91 -2.16 1.21
C LEU A 104 -3.00 -3.63 1.67
N SER A 105 -1.96 -4.40 1.39
CA SER A 105 -1.85 -5.79 1.88
C SER A 105 -1.54 -5.83 3.38
N GLY A 106 -0.73 -4.90 3.89
CA GLY A 106 -0.39 -4.81 5.31
C GLY A 106 -1.57 -4.40 6.19
N ILE A 107 -2.35 -3.39 5.77
CA ILE A 107 -3.50 -2.91 6.55
C ILE A 107 -4.61 -3.97 6.68
N THR A 108 -4.73 -4.86 5.69
CA THR A 108 -5.69 -5.99 5.70
C THR A 108 -5.09 -7.27 6.27
N SER A 109 -3.86 -7.22 6.78
CA SER A 109 -3.19 -8.40 7.36
C SER A 109 -3.75 -8.77 8.74
N PRO A 110 -3.63 -10.05 9.15
CA PRO A 110 -4.04 -10.50 10.49
C PRO A 110 -3.35 -9.78 11.66
N ILE A 111 -2.22 -9.10 11.44
CA ILE A 111 -1.52 -8.32 12.49
C ILE A 111 -2.31 -7.05 12.86
N MET A 112 -3.18 -6.57 11.97
CA MET A 112 -3.97 -5.36 12.19
C MET A 112 -5.30 -5.69 12.90
N ASP A 113 -5.23 -6.09 14.17
CA ASP A 113 -6.40 -6.31 15.04
C ASP A 113 -7.44 -5.20 14.91
N GLY A 114 -8.71 -5.59 14.77
CA GLY A 114 -9.84 -4.66 14.65
C GLY A 114 -10.05 -4.08 13.25
N ILE A 115 -9.10 -4.29 12.32
CA ILE A 115 -9.25 -3.93 10.91
C ILE A 115 -9.89 -5.10 10.14
N PRO A 116 -11.01 -4.89 9.42
CA PRO A 116 -11.62 -5.94 8.62
C PRO A 116 -10.69 -6.41 7.50
N LYS A 117 -10.52 -7.73 7.35
CA LYS A 117 -9.75 -8.34 6.24
C LYS A 117 -10.29 -7.94 4.85
N ASP A 118 -11.57 -7.61 4.80
CA ASP A 118 -12.32 -7.25 3.61
C ASP A 118 -12.54 -5.73 3.49
N LEU A 119 -11.75 -4.92 4.23
CA LEU A 119 -11.78 -3.46 4.19
C LEU A 119 -11.82 -2.90 2.76
N LEU A 120 -11.05 -3.48 1.84
CA LEU A 120 -10.95 -3.01 0.45
C LEU A 120 -12.22 -3.28 -0.38
N ASN A 121 -13.21 -4.04 0.13
CA ASN A 121 -14.51 -4.16 -0.55
C ASN A 121 -15.23 -2.80 -0.66
N ALA A 122 -14.94 -1.86 0.23
CA ALA A 122 -15.46 -0.49 0.16
C ALA A 122 -14.68 0.41 -0.82
N TYR A 123 -13.59 -0.10 -1.41
CA TYR A 123 -12.61 0.63 -2.22
C TYR A 123 -12.22 -0.22 -3.46
N PRO A 124 -13.15 -0.38 -4.42
CA PRO A 124 -13.01 -1.34 -5.51
C PRO A 124 -11.78 -1.11 -6.40
N ALA A 125 -11.40 0.14 -6.69
CA ALA A 125 -10.20 0.46 -7.47
C ALA A 125 -8.93 0.12 -6.68
N LEU A 126 -8.87 0.43 -5.38
CA LEU A 126 -7.74 0.00 -4.53
C LEU A 126 -7.64 -1.52 -4.46
N LYS A 127 -8.77 -2.24 -4.33
CA LYS A 127 -8.80 -3.70 -4.32
C LYS A 127 -8.27 -4.27 -5.65
N ALA A 128 -8.77 -3.76 -6.77
CA ALA A 128 -8.35 -4.18 -8.10
C ALA A 128 -6.86 -3.92 -8.33
N PHE A 129 -6.38 -2.73 -7.99
CA PHE A 129 -4.98 -2.33 -8.11
C PHE A 129 -4.06 -3.19 -7.25
N ARG A 130 -4.42 -3.40 -5.98
CA ARG A 130 -3.69 -4.29 -5.06
C ARG A 130 -3.58 -5.70 -5.64
N ASN A 131 -4.68 -6.23 -6.19
CA ASN A 131 -4.69 -7.57 -6.79
C ASN A 131 -3.89 -7.64 -8.11
N LYS A 132 -3.92 -6.57 -8.93
CA LYS A 132 -3.09 -6.43 -10.13
C LYS A 132 -1.60 -6.55 -9.79
N VAL A 133 -1.14 -5.84 -8.77
CA VAL A 133 0.26 -5.91 -8.30
C VAL A 133 0.58 -7.29 -7.71
N ALA A 134 -0.32 -7.87 -6.91
CA ALA A 134 -0.15 -9.19 -6.31
C ALA A 134 0.05 -10.31 -7.36
N LYS A 135 -0.53 -10.14 -8.55
CA LYS A 135 -0.44 -11.09 -9.68
C LYS A 135 0.84 -10.95 -10.51
N LEU A 136 1.66 -9.91 -10.29
CA LEU A 136 2.94 -9.79 -10.98
C LEU A 136 3.82 -11.01 -10.67
N PRO A 137 4.44 -11.67 -11.68
CA PRO A 137 5.12 -12.95 -11.49
C PRO A 137 6.14 -12.97 -10.35
N ALA A 138 6.98 -11.93 -10.25
CA ALA A 138 7.98 -11.83 -9.20
C ALA A 138 7.38 -11.67 -7.80
N ILE A 139 6.31 -10.88 -7.67
CA ILE A 139 5.61 -10.66 -6.39
C ILE A 139 4.86 -11.91 -5.97
N LYS A 140 4.11 -12.52 -6.90
CA LYS A 140 3.39 -13.77 -6.65
C LYS A 140 4.35 -14.87 -6.21
N ALA A 141 5.44 -15.07 -6.94
CA ALA A 141 6.45 -16.08 -6.60
C ALA A 141 7.12 -15.82 -5.23
N TYR A 142 7.28 -14.55 -4.85
CA TYR A 142 7.79 -14.20 -3.52
C TYR A 142 6.81 -14.63 -2.41
N TYR A 143 5.53 -14.25 -2.51
CA TYR A 143 4.54 -14.54 -1.48
C TYR A 143 3.96 -15.95 -1.50
N ASP A 144 4.05 -16.68 -2.62
CA ASP A 144 3.74 -18.12 -2.65
C ASP A 144 4.66 -18.93 -1.73
N ARG A 145 5.91 -18.47 -1.54
CA ARG A 145 6.89 -19.08 -0.63
C ARG A 145 6.76 -18.62 0.82
N ALA A 146 5.99 -17.57 1.08
CA ALA A 146 5.80 -17.07 2.43
C ALA A 146 4.92 -18.03 3.24
N THR A 147 5.43 -18.45 4.40
CA THR A 147 4.75 -19.39 5.31
C THR A 147 4.11 -18.67 6.49
N GLU A 148 4.44 -17.41 6.74
CA GLU A 148 3.87 -16.64 7.84
C GLU A 148 2.41 -16.27 7.54
N GLU A 149 1.53 -16.49 8.52
CA GLU A 149 0.11 -16.15 8.40
C GLU A 149 -0.11 -14.65 8.13
N SER A 150 0.76 -13.81 8.67
CA SER A 150 0.76 -12.36 8.42
C SER A 150 0.96 -11.98 6.95
N ARG A 151 1.50 -12.89 6.13
CA ARG A 151 1.70 -12.69 4.69
C ARG A 151 0.55 -13.23 3.84
N ALA A 152 -0.48 -13.82 4.44
CA ALA A 152 -1.64 -14.31 3.71
C ALA A 152 -2.34 -13.19 2.91
N SER A 153 -2.45 -11.99 3.49
CA SER A 153 -3.04 -10.81 2.86
C SER A 153 -2.19 -10.20 1.73
N TYR A 154 -1.04 -10.78 1.38
CA TYR A 154 -0.19 -10.36 0.26
C TYR A 154 -0.37 -11.25 -0.98
N LYS A 155 -1.06 -12.39 -0.85
CA LYS A 155 -1.41 -13.27 -1.97
C LYS A 155 -2.57 -12.70 -2.79
N PRO A 156 -2.66 -12.98 -4.10
CA PRO A 156 -3.80 -12.53 -4.90
C PRO A 156 -5.14 -12.93 -4.28
N ASP A 157 -6.12 -12.04 -4.39
CA ASP A 157 -7.51 -12.38 -4.03
C ASP A 157 -8.02 -13.46 -5.02
N PRO A 158 -8.88 -14.39 -4.57
CA PRO A 158 -9.46 -15.43 -5.41
C PRO A 158 -10.26 -14.87 -6.59
#